data_AF-A0A0G1MMB1-F1
#
_entry.id   AF-A0A0G1MMB1-F1
#
_cell.length_a   1.000
_cell.length_b   1.000
_cell.length_c   1.000
_cell.angle_alpha   90.00
_cell.angle_beta   90.00
_cell.angle_gamma   90.00
#
_symmetry.space_group_name_H-M   'P 1'
#
loop_
_entity.id
_entity.type
_entity.pdbx_description
1 polymer ?
#
loop_
_entity_poly.entity_id
_entity_poly.type
_entity_poly.pdbx_seq_one_letter_code
_entity_poly.pdbx_strand_id
1 'polypeptide(L)'
;MNLPKVVMKSKKRVGRGIGSGRGGHTSGRGQKGQRSRGKIGILFEGVKTKKSLLKRLPLMRGKGKFHPKRNKKSNIGHSSTKPAEKAVKASK
;
A
#
# COMPACT_ATOMS: atom_id res chain seq x y z
N MET A 1 12.10 20.19 2.11
CA MET A 1 10.86 20.28 2.91
C MET A 1 9.71 19.78 2.05
N ASN A 2 9.16 18.59 2.31
CA ASN A 2 7.98 18.08 1.59
C ASN A 2 6.75 18.37 2.44
N LEU A 3 5.98 19.40 2.10
CA LEU A 3 4.81 19.80 2.88
C LEU A 3 3.59 18.92 2.54
N PRO A 4 2.79 18.50 3.54
CA PRO A 4 1.58 17.74 3.29
C PRO A 4 0.51 18.62 2.63
N LYS A 5 -0.20 18.03 1.67
CA LYS A 5 -1.24 18.73 0.91
C LYS A 5 -2.50 18.91 1.75
N VAL A 6 -2.92 20.15 1.96
CA VAL A 6 -4.07 20.51 2.81
C VAL A 6 -5.42 20.24 2.13
N VAL A 7 -5.51 20.35 0.80
CA VAL A 7 -6.77 20.16 0.05
C VAL A 7 -6.77 18.86 -0.76
N MET A 8 -7.73 17.98 -0.45
CA MET A 8 -7.96 16.72 -1.16
C MET A 8 -8.97 16.87 -2.30
N LYS A 9 -8.75 16.16 -3.41
CA LYS A 9 -9.72 16.11 -4.53
C LYS A 9 -10.90 15.21 -4.16
N SER A 10 -12.11 15.65 -4.54
CA SER A 10 -13.34 14.88 -4.31
C SER A 10 -13.42 13.65 -5.22
N LYS A 11 -14.10 12.60 -4.73
CA LYS A 11 -14.31 11.36 -5.50
C LYS A 11 -15.29 11.60 -6.63
N LYS A 12 -14.97 11.09 -7.82
CA LYS A 12 -15.86 11.13 -8.98
C LYS A 12 -17.09 10.23 -8.76
N ARG A 13 -18.29 10.81 -8.86
CA ARG A 13 -19.58 10.07 -8.81
C ARG A 13 -19.90 9.52 -10.19
N VAL A 14 -19.97 8.19 -10.31
CA VAL A 14 -20.27 7.49 -11.57
C VAL A 14 -21.79 7.48 -11.80
N GLY A 15 -22.24 7.50 -13.05
CA GLY A 15 -23.67 7.39 -13.41
C GLY A 15 -24.50 8.67 -13.21
N ARG A 16 -23.88 9.86 -13.25
CA ARG A 16 -24.55 11.16 -13.03
C ARG A 16 -24.62 12.01 -14.30
N GLY A 17 -24.95 11.38 -15.43
CA GLY A 17 -25.04 12.05 -16.73
C GLY A 17 -23.69 12.22 -17.43
N ILE A 18 -23.73 12.58 -18.72
CA ILE A 18 -22.55 12.65 -19.59
C ILE A 18 -21.58 13.75 -19.12
N GLY A 19 -22.08 14.92 -18.71
CA GLY A 19 -21.27 16.04 -18.20
C GLY A 19 -20.44 15.71 -16.95
N SER A 20 -20.76 14.63 -16.24
CA SER A 20 -19.92 14.14 -15.14
C SER A 20 -18.63 13.44 -15.61
N GLY A 21 -18.48 13.14 -16.90
CA GLY A 21 -17.33 12.46 -17.51
C GLY A 21 -17.11 11.00 -17.09
N ARG A 22 -18.04 10.39 -16.32
CA ARG A 22 -18.12 8.93 -16.04
C ARG A 22 -19.58 8.45 -15.96
N GLY A 23 -20.55 9.28 -16.36
CA GLY A 23 -21.98 9.02 -16.15
C GLY A 23 -22.82 8.86 -17.41
N GLY A 24 -22.21 8.54 -18.56
CA GLY A 24 -22.95 8.17 -19.76
C GLY A 24 -23.53 6.75 -19.70
N HIS A 25 -24.07 6.29 -20.83
CA HIS A 25 -24.85 5.04 -20.96
C HIS A 25 -24.13 3.78 -20.45
N THR A 26 -22.80 3.74 -20.48
CA THR A 26 -22.02 2.56 -20.06
C THR A 26 -21.28 2.76 -18.74
N SER A 27 -21.43 3.91 -18.07
CA SER A 27 -20.75 4.22 -16.78
C SER A 27 -19.26 3.83 -16.74
N GLY A 28 -18.57 3.87 -17.89
CA GLY A 28 -17.17 3.47 -18.06
C GLY A 28 -16.87 1.97 -18.00
N ARG A 29 -17.88 1.10 -18.00
CA ARG A 29 -17.76 -0.37 -17.94
C ARG A 29 -17.87 -1.07 -19.31
N GLY A 30 -18.24 -0.33 -20.36
CA GLY A 30 -18.55 -0.89 -21.68
C GLY A 30 -20.01 -1.32 -21.81
N GLN A 31 -20.41 -1.81 -22.98
CA GLN A 31 -21.82 -2.11 -23.28
C GLN A 31 -22.26 -3.49 -22.78
N LYS A 32 -21.41 -4.51 -22.95
CA LYS A 32 -21.72 -5.92 -22.65
C LYS A 32 -20.44 -6.66 -22.19
N GLY A 33 -20.62 -7.86 -21.64
CA GLY A 33 -19.52 -8.77 -21.26
C GLY A 33 -19.40 -8.98 -19.75
N GLN A 34 -18.51 -9.89 -19.34
CA GLN A 34 -18.35 -10.25 -17.92
C GLN A 34 -17.87 -9.07 -17.07
N ARG A 35 -16.99 -8.20 -17.58
CA ARG A 35 -16.53 -6.98 -16.87
C ARG A 35 -17.61 -5.93 -16.65
N SER A 36 -18.66 -5.92 -17.48
CA SER A 36 -19.78 -5.00 -17.32
C SER A 36 -20.80 -5.51 -16.30
N ARG A 37 -20.95 -6.83 -16.17
CA ARG A 37 -21.96 -7.47 -15.30
C ARG A 37 -21.40 -7.91 -13.95
N GLY A 38 -20.11 -8.26 -13.90
CA GLY A 38 -19.48 -8.87 -12.74
C GLY A 38 -17.99 -8.59 -12.64
N LYS A 39 -17.35 -9.32 -11.73
CA LYS A 39 -15.91 -9.22 -11.47
C LYS A 39 -15.21 -10.47 -12.01
N ILE A 40 -14.03 -10.25 -12.54
CA ILE A 40 -13.12 -11.31 -12.95
C ILE A 40 -12.06 -11.43 -11.84
N GLY A 41 -11.65 -12.65 -11.52
CA GLY A 41 -10.60 -12.87 -10.52
C GLY A 41 -9.32 -12.12 -10.91
N ILE A 42 -8.67 -11.47 -9.95
CA ILE A 42 -7.49 -10.62 -10.19
C ILE A 42 -6.37 -11.42 -10.88
N LEU A 43 -6.26 -12.70 -10.53
CA LEU A 43 -5.23 -13.63 -11.03
C LEU A 43 -5.67 -14.39 -12.29
N PHE A 44 -6.86 -14.09 -12.82
CA PHE A 44 -7.38 -14.80 -13.99
C PHE A 44 -6.91 -14.14 -15.28
N GLU A 45 -6.07 -14.85 -16.03
CA GLU A 45 -5.50 -14.42 -17.30
C GLU A 45 -6.32 -14.87 -18.52
N GLY A 46 -7.48 -15.52 -18.33
CA GLY A 46 -8.25 -16.11 -19.44
C GLY A 46 -7.86 -17.55 -19.79
N VAL A 47 -6.86 -18.12 -19.10
CA VAL A 47 -6.39 -19.51 -19.25
C VAL A 47 -6.61 -20.30 -17.96
N LYS A 48 -6.71 -21.63 -18.09
CA LYS A 48 -6.80 -22.55 -16.93
C LYS A 48 -5.67 -22.23 -15.94
N THR A 49 -5.95 -22.33 -14.65
CA THR A 49 -5.02 -22.00 -13.53
C THR A 49 -3.63 -22.61 -13.66
N LYS A 50 -3.52 -23.82 -14.24
CA LYS A 50 -2.23 -24.48 -14.53
C LYS A 50 -1.32 -23.71 -15.50
N LYS A 51 -1.88 -22.81 -16.31
CA LYS A 51 -1.17 -21.98 -17.29
C LYS A 51 -1.04 -20.51 -16.87
N SER A 52 -1.50 -20.13 -15.66
CA SER A 52 -1.32 -18.76 -15.16
C SER A 52 0.16 -18.49 -14.84
N LEU A 53 0.57 -17.22 -14.95
CA LEU A 53 1.88 -16.71 -14.52
C LEU A 53 2.31 -17.23 -13.15
N LEU A 54 1.38 -17.36 -12.19
CA LEU A 54 1.67 -17.87 -10.85
C LEU A 54 2.25 -19.28 -10.83
N LYS A 55 1.88 -20.12 -11.80
CA LYS A 55 2.36 -21.49 -11.92
C LYS A 55 3.48 -21.65 -12.94
N ARG A 56 3.60 -20.71 -13.88
CA ARG A 56 4.72 -20.65 -14.85
C ARG A 56 6.02 -20.22 -14.19
N LEU A 57 5.94 -19.32 -13.21
CA LEU A 57 7.12 -18.83 -12.51
C LEU A 57 7.55 -19.83 -11.41
N PRO A 58 8.86 -20.05 -11.22
CA PRO A 58 9.34 -20.90 -10.14
C PRO A 58 8.94 -20.31 -8.79
N LEU A 59 8.44 -21.17 -7.90
CA LEU A 59 8.16 -20.78 -6.53
C LEU A 59 9.49 -20.57 -5.79
N MET A 60 9.61 -19.49 -5.00
CA MET A 60 10.79 -19.31 -4.15
C MET A 60 10.91 -20.50 -3.20
N ARG A 61 12.10 -21.12 -3.20
CA ARG A 61 12.45 -22.24 -2.33
C ARG A 61 12.57 -21.76 -0.88
N GLY A 62 12.08 -22.54 0.08
CA GLY A 62 12.13 -22.16 1.52
C GLY A 62 11.15 -21.06 1.96
N LYS A 63 10.15 -20.70 1.13
CA LYS A 63 9.19 -19.62 1.41
C LYS A 63 8.50 -19.77 2.77
N GLY A 64 8.76 -18.80 3.66
CA GLY A 64 8.14 -18.65 4.98
C GLY A 64 8.85 -19.35 6.15
N LYS A 65 9.83 -20.22 5.91
CA LYS A 65 10.32 -21.18 6.92
C LYS A 65 11.69 -20.88 7.57
N PHE A 66 12.24 -19.68 7.37
CA PHE A 66 13.54 -19.28 7.94
C PHE A 66 13.45 -18.04 8.86
N HIS A 67 12.39 -17.90 9.66
CA HIS A 67 12.23 -16.77 10.58
C HIS A 67 12.37 -17.16 12.07
N PRO A 68 13.58 -17.19 12.64
CA PRO A 68 13.75 -17.06 14.09
C PRO A 68 13.55 -15.59 14.49
N LYS A 69 12.61 -15.33 15.41
CA LYS A 69 12.38 -13.98 15.98
C LYS A 69 13.58 -13.59 16.84
N ARG A 70 14.41 -12.68 16.33
CA ARG A 70 15.59 -12.19 17.06
C ARG A 70 15.24 -10.91 17.80
N ASN A 71 15.10 -11.05 19.12
CA ASN A 71 15.57 -10.15 20.18
C ASN A 71 15.75 -8.66 19.82
N LYS A 72 15.10 -7.78 20.59
CA LYS A 72 15.31 -6.32 20.57
C LYS A 72 16.82 -6.03 20.63
N LYS A 73 17.37 -5.42 19.59
CA LYS A 73 18.68 -4.78 19.67
C LYS A 73 18.52 -3.53 20.54
N SER A 74 18.84 -3.62 21.83
CA SER A 74 19.20 -2.43 22.61
C SER A 74 20.61 -2.03 22.18
N ASN A 75 20.76 -0.89 21.53
CA ASN A 75 22.07 -0.35 21.18
C ASN A 75 22.82 0.03 22.46
N ILE A 76 23.70 -0.86 22.93
CA ILE A 76 24.68 -0.55 23.97
C ILE A 76 25.90 0.04 23.24
N GLY A 77 26.15 1.33 23.44
CA GLY A 77 27.19 2.13 22.78
C GLY A 77 26.55 3.16 21.84
N HIS A 78 26.39 4.43 22.18
CA HIS A 78 27.40 5.30 22.78
C HIS A 78 26.96 5.91 24.12
N SER A 79 27.45 5.31 25.21
CA SER A 79 27.72 6.05 26.44
C SER A 79 29.06 6.75 26.27
N SER A 80 29.07 7.99 25.79
CA SER A 80 30.04 9.02 26.19
C SER A 80 29.90 10.31 25.37
N THR A 81 29.81 11.40 26.13
CA THR A 81 30.14 12.80 25.82
C THR A 81 29.01 13.81 25.57
N LYS A 82 28.52 14.36 26.71
CA LYS A 82 28.39 15.81 27.07
C LYS A 82 27.25 16.62 26.40
N PRO A 83 26.60 17.60 27.09
CA PRO A 83 27.27 18.66 27.85
C PRO A 83 26.82 18.86 29.30
N ALA A 84 27.73 19.43 30.05
CA ALA A 84 27.49 20.05 31.33
C ALA A 84 26.50 21.20 31.17
N GLU A 85 25.36 21.14 31.85
CA GLU A 85 24.56 22.33 32.15
C GLU A 85 23.53 22.03 33.25
N LYS A 86 23.91 22.36 34.50
CA LYS A 86 23.07 22.97 35.55
C LYS A 86 23.76 22.85 36.90
N ALA A 87 24.75 23.72 37.09
CA ALA A 87 25.12 24.22 38.41
C ALA A 87 24.63 25.66 38.51
N VAL A 88 23.36 25.89 38.86
CA VAL A 88 22.91 27.08 39.60
C VAL A 88 21.57 26.73 40.25
N LYS A 89 21.60 26.43 41.55
CA LYS A 89 20.59 26.94 42.49
C LYS A 89 21.17 26.96 43.91
N ALA A 90 22.00 27.95 44.18
CA ALA A 90 22.05 28.56 45.50
C ALA A 90 20.92 29.60 45.56
N SER A 91 20.01 29.48 46.51
CA SER A 91 19.22 30.61 47.06
C SER A 91 18.11 30.08 47.99
N LYS A 92 18.40 30.21 49.29
CA LYS A 92 17.51 30.25 50.45
C LYS A 92 16.91 28.96 50.98
#